data_AF-A0A3D1FBD5-F1
#
_entry.id   AF-A0A3D1FBD5-F1
#
_cell.length_a   1.000
_cell.length_b   1.000
_cell.length_c   1.000
_cell.angle_alpha   90.00
_cell.angle_beta   90.00
_cell.angle_gamma   90.00
#
_symmetry.space_group_name_H-M   'P 1'
#
loop_
_entity.id
_entity.type
_entity.pdbx_description
1 polymer ?
#
loop_
_entity_poly.entity_id
_entity_poly.type
_entity_poly.pdbx_seq_one_letter_code
_entity_poly.pdbx_strand_id
1 'polypeptide(L)' 'MSFLAWSLAYWIKQNGCLSKILERPPQSIGECKQAVASLIIIDSSFLLSKNKDLAASLYNIKSERFKEKLKN' A
#
# COMPACT_ATOMS: atom_id res chain seq x y z
N MET A 1 -1.09 12.20 -26.56
CA MET A 1 -2.19 12.42 -25.59
C MET A 1 -2.64 11.14 -24.87
N SER A 2 -2.62 9.96 -25.52
CA SER A 2 -3.13 8.71 -24.92
C SER A 2 -2.32 8.20 -23.70
N PHE A 3 -1.01 8.43 -23.66
CA PHE A 3 -0.16 7.98 -22.55
C PHE A 3 -0.50 8.69 -21.23
N LEU A 4 -0.65 10.03 -21.26
CA LEU A 4 -0.99 10.81 -20.07
C LEU A 4 -2.36 10.43 -19.51
N ALA A 5 -3.36 10.25 -20.39
CA ALA A 5 -4.69 9.81 -19.99
C ALA A 5 -4.64 8.41 -19.34
N TRP A 6 -3.84 7.50 -19.89
CA TRP A 6 -3.68 6.14 -19.35
C TRP A 6 -2.97 6.13 -17.99
N SER A 7 -1.89 6.91 -17.84
CA SER A 7 -1.19 7.06 -16.56
C SER A 7 -2.09 7.65 -15.48
N LEU A 8 -2.92 8.64 -15.83
CA LEU A 8 -3.87 9.24 -14.90
C LEU A 8 -4.97 8.26 -14.49
N ALA A 9 -5.54 7.52 -15.45
CA ALA A 9 -6.54 6.49 -15.17
C ALA A 9 -5.99 5.38 -14.26
N TYR A 10 -4.75 4.95 -14.52
CA TYR A 10 -4.08 3.96 -13.69
C TYR A 10 -3.83 4.50 -12.27
N TRP A 11 -3.38 5.76 -12.15
CA TRP A 11 -3.20 6.41 -10.85
C TRP A 11 -4.50 6.48 -10.05
N ILE A 12 -5.61 6.90 -10.66
CA ILE A 12 -6.94 6.94 -10.00
C ILE A 12 -7.34 5.55 -9.51
N LYS A 13 -7.16 4.52 -10.36
CA LYS A 13 -7.46 3.13 -9.99
C LYS A 13 -6.61 2.65 -8.82
N GLN A 14 -5.29 2.92 -8.87
CA GLN A 14 -4.36 2.52 -7.82
C GLN A 14 -4.64 3.25 -6.51
N ASN A 15 -5.03 4.52 -6.56
CA ASN A 15 -5.39 5.30 -5.38
C ASN A 15 -6.69 4.78 -4.74
N GLY A 16 -7.68 4.39 -5.56
CA GLY A 16 -8.89 3.70 -5.10
C GLY A 16 -8.61 2.35 -4.42
N CYS A 17 -7.61 1.60 -4.89
CA CYS A 17 -7.15 0.39 -4.22
C CYS A 17 -6.45 0.70 -2.89
N LEU A 18 -5.54 1.69 -2.87
CA LEU A 18 -4.79 2.09 -1.67
C LEU A 18 -5.70 2.58 -0.55
N SER A 19 -6.77 3.31 -0.87
CA SER A 19 -7.78 3.76 0.10
C SER A 19 -8.48 2.62 0.87
N LYS A 20 -8.51 1.40 0.29
CA LYS A 20 -9.04 0.21 0.97
C LYS A 20 -8.02 -0.48 1.88
N ILE A 21 -6.73 -0.20 1.68
CA ILE A 21 -5.61 -0.86 2.36
C ILE A 21 -5.07 0.01 3.49
N LEU A 22 -4.91 1.30 3.25
CA LEU A 22 -4.35 2.29 4.17
C LEU A 22 -5.46 3.05 4.90
N GLU A 23 -5.22 3.45 6.15
CA GLU A 23 -6.16 4.30 6.89
C GLU A 23 -6.29 5.70 6.29
N ARG A 24 -5.18 6.27 5.84
CA ARG A 24 -5.15 7.56 5.15
C ARG A 24 -4.82 7.36 3.68
N PRO A 25 -5.77 7.59 2.76
CA PRO A 25 -5.48 7.50 1.33
C PRO A 25 -4.51 8.62 0.92
N PRO A 26 -3.55 8.32 0.03
CA PRO A 26 -2.59 9.31 -0.44
C PRO A 26 -3.27 10.39 -1.30
N GLN A 27 -2.95 11.65 -1.01
CA GLN A 27 -3.54 12.82 -1.67
C GLN A 27 -2.72 13.31 -2.86
N SER A 28 -1.47 12.85 -2.99
CA SER A 28 -0.58 13.20 -4.10
C SER A 28 0.01 11.97 -4.80
N ILE A 29 0.47 12.16 -6.05
CA ILE A 29 1.21 11.12 -6.79
C ILE A 29 2.48 10.70 -6.03
N GLY A 30 3.15 11.65 -5.37
CA GLY A 30 4.33 11.38 -4.54
C GLY A 30 4.01 10.46 -3.36
N GLU A 31 2.93 10.75 -2.65
CA GLU A 31 2.45 9.91 -1.54
C GLU A 31 1.98 8.54 -2.02
N CYS A 32 1.33 8.44 -3.19
CA CYS A 32 1.00 7.15 -3.81
C CYS A 32 2.26 6.32 -4.04
N LYS A 33 3.31 6.92 -4.61
CA LYS A 33 4.58 6.23 -4.86
C LYS A 33 5.22 5.75 -3.56
N GLN A 34 5.24 6.60 -2.54
CA GLN A 34 5.78 6.26 -1.23
C GLN A 34 4.96 5.14 -0.55
N ALA A 35 3.63 5.21 -0.62
CA ALA A 35 2.72 4.20 -0.08
C ALA A 35 2.91 2.82 -0.74
N VAL A 36 3.06 2.79 -2.07
CA VAL A 36 3.33 1.56 -2.80
C VAL A 36 4.72 1.01 -2.45
N ALA A 37 5.74 1.87 -2.36
CA ALA A 37 7.07 1.46 -1.93
C ALA A 37 7.06 0.90 -0.51
N SER A 38 6.35 1.53 0.42
CA SER A 38 6.20 1.01 1.78
C SER A 38 5.49 -0.34 1.81
N LEU A 39 4.44 -0.54 1.01
CA LEU A 39 3.74 -1.83 0.94
C LEU A 39 4.66 -2.94 0.41
N ILE A 40 5.49 -2.66 -0.58
CA ILE A 40 6.49 -3.62 -1.10
C ILE A 40 7.55 -3.93 -0.03
N ILE A 41 8.02 -2.91 0.68
CA ILE A 41 8.98 -3.07 1.78
C ILE A 41 8.35 -3.89 2.91
N ILE A 42 7.09 -3.67 3.27
CA ILE A 42 6.38 -4.47 4.26
C ILE A 42 6.30 -5.92 3.80
N ASP A 43 5.87 -6.18 2.58
CA ASP A 43 5.75 -7.55 2.06
C ASP A 43 7.11 -8.28 2.11
N SER A 44 8.18 -7.59 1.72
CA SER A 44 9.55 -8.13 1.73
C SER A 44 10.13 -8.29 3.15
N SER A 45 9.92 -7.30 4.01
CA SER A 45 10.38 -7.31 5.41
C SER A 45 9.56 -8.24 6.28
N PHE A 46 8.31 -8.50 5.92
CA PHE A 46 7.46 -9.51 6.53
C PHE A 46 7.98 -10.92 6.24
N LEU A 47 8.36 -11.19 4.99
CA LEU A 47 9.01 -12.45 4.62
C LEU A 47 10.33 -12.67 5.38
N LEU A 48 11.02 -11.59 5.77
CA LEU A 48 12.32 -11.65 6.45
C LEU A 48 12.24 -11.54 7.98
N SER A 49 11.22 -10.87 8.54
CA SER A 49 11.14 -10.54 9.96
C SER A 49 10.19 -11.48 10.69
N LYS A 50 10.64 -12.02 11.82
CA LYS A 50 9.82 -12.84 12.72
C LYS A 50 8.79 -12.03 13.53
N ASN A 51 8.77 -10.70 13.40
CA ASN A 51 7.94 -9.78 14.20
C ASN A 51 6.82 -9.15 13.36
N LYS A 52 5.83 -9.99 13.05
CA LYS A 52 4.68 -9.71 12.19
C LYS A 52 3.83 -8.51 12.68
N ASP A 53 3.64 -8.38 14.00
CA ASP A 53 2.76 -7.38 14.60
C ASP A 53 3.33 -5.96 14.58
N LEU A 54 4.65 -5.81 14.68
CA LEU A 54 5.33 -4.51 14.60
C LEU A 54 5.30 -3.92 13.18
N ALA A 55 5.38 -4.77 12.16
CA ALA A 55 5.29 -4.33 10.76
C ALA A 55 3.88 -3.83 10.41
N ALA A 56 2.82 -4.46 10.95
CA ALA A 56 1.45 -4.04 10.69
C ALA A 56 1.09 -2.69 11.35
N SER A 57 1.65 -2.39 12.53
CA SER A 57 1.38 -1.14 13.26
C SER A 57 2.18 0.05 12.71
N LEU A 58 3.42 -0.16 12.26
CA LEU A 58 4.29 0.92 11.76
C LEU A 58 3.75 1.62 10.49
N TYR A 59 2.93 0.91 9.72
CA TYR A 59 2.44 1.37 8.41
C TYR A 59 0.93 1.63 8.37
N ASN A 60 0.24 1.66 9.52
CA ASN A 60 -1.19 2.00 9.67
C ASN A 60 -2.09 1.34 8.62
N ILE A 61 -1.95 0.03 8.49
CA ILE A 61 -2.74 -0.76 7.56
C ILE A 61 -4.17 -0.91 8.11
N LYS A 62 -5.16 -0.46 7.33
CA LYS A 62 -6.58 -0.59 7.63
C LYS A 62 -7.14 -1.98 7.32
N SER A 63 -6.69 -2.58 6.21
CA SER A 63 -7.26 -3.83 5.71
C SER A 63 -6.94 -5.03 6.61
N GLU A 64 -7.98 -5.62 7.21
CA GLU A 64 -7.83 -6.85 8.03
C GLU A 64 -7.40 -8.05 7.20
N ARG A 65 -7.92 -8.20 5.98
CA ARG A 65 -7.50 -9.27 5.06
C ARG A 65 -6.01 -9.20 4.71
N PHE A 66 -5.46 -7.98 4.61
CA PHE A 66 -4.03 -7.80 4.42
C PHE A 66 -3.25 -8.23 5.66
N LYS A 67 -3.73 -7.86 6.86
CA LYS A 67 -3.15 -8.32 8.14
C LYS A 67 -3.19 -9.85 8.29
N GLU A 68 -4.27 -10.51 7.87
CA GLU A 68 -4.39 -11.97 7.89
C GLU A 68 -3.41 -12.65 6.92
N LYS A 69 -3.25 -12.09 5.71
CA LYS A 69 -2.20 -12.54 4.78
C LYS A 69 -0.80 -12.38 5.36
N LEU A 70 -0.60 -11.32 6.16
CA LEU A 70 0.60 -11.12 6.97
C LEU A 70 0.58 -11.94 8.28
N LYS A 71 -0.25 -12.96 8.48
CA LYS A 71 -0.15 -13.84 9.67
C LYS A 71 0.19 -15.27 9.31
N ASN A 72 -0.31 -15.73 8.16
CA ASN A 72 0.11 -16.99 7.53
C ASN A 72 1.54 -16.91 6.95
#